data_AF-A0A8J7YFY3-F1
#
_entry.id   AF-A0A8J7YFY3-F1
#
_cell.length_a   1.000
_cell.length_b   1.000
_cell.length_c   1.000
_cell.angle_alpha   90.00
_cell.angle_beta   90.00
_cell.angle_gamma   90.00
#
_symmetry.space_group_name_H-M   'P 1'
#
loop_
_entity.id
_entity.type
_entity.pdbx_description
1 polymer ?
#
loop_
_entity_poly.entity_id
_entity_poly.type
_entity_poly.pdbx_seq_one_letter_code
_entity_poly.pdbx_strand_id
1 'polypeptide(L)'
;MMRHVVAVLMTIALVSVSLPVIDDVAADRSQQTLETELSQIRNSAESLSHEEENARANTSNPRRIVELDFPDASFTTKPVETARITPNHDAGTTRITYAVVGRTTSQMTVDAVVAGPDNGTVELGGDEKRRFVLELTHDSANNRVVELRRYN
;
A
#
# COMPACT_ATOMS: atom_id res chain seq x y z
N MET A 1 -44.71 -12.75 -29.65
CA MET A 1 -43.97 -13.17 -28.43
C MET A 1 -42.48 -13.41 -28.68
N MET A 2 -42.06 -14.05 -29.79
CA MET A 2 -40.64 -14.20 -30.19
C MET A 2 -39.77 -12.94 -30.06
N ARG A 3 -40.31 -11.75 -30.41
CA ARG A 3 -39.58 -10.46 -30.29
C ARG A 3 -39.04 -10.16 -28.89
N HIS A 4 -39.75 -10.59 -27.84
CA HIS A 4 -39.33 -10.35 -26.46
C HIS A 4 -38.23 -11.33 -26.04
N VAL A 5 -38.34 -12.58 -26.49
CA VAL A 5 -37.33 -13.62 -26.24
C VAL A 5 -35.99 -13.25 -26.89
N VAL A 6 -36.03 -12.80 -28.14
CA VAL A 6 -34.83 -12.33 -28.85
C VAL A 6 -34.22 -11.10 -28.17
N ALA A 7 -35.05 -10.14 -27.75
CA ALA A 7 -34.57 -8.97 -27.02
C ALA A 7 -33.89 -9.36 -25.70
N VAL A 8 -34.50 -10.25 -24.91
CA VAL A 8 -33.93 -10.72 -23.64
C VAL A 8 -32.61 -11.48 -23.86
N LEU A 9 -32.55 -12.38 -24.86
CA LEU A 9 -31.32 -13.09 -25.20
C LEU A 9 -30.22 -12.14 -25.65
N MET A 10 -30.56 -11.10 -26.43
CA MET A 10 -29.60 -10.10 -26.88
C MET A 10 -29.07 -9.26 -25.72
N THR A 11 -29.93 -8.89 -24.75
CA THR A 11 -29.51 -8.21 -23.52
C THR A 11 -28.57 -9.08 -22.69
N ILE A 12 -28.88 -10.37 -22.49
CA ILE A 12 -28.00 -11.29 -21.74
C ILE A 12 -26.65 -11.46 -22.42
N ALA A 13 -26.65 -11.58 -23.76
CA ALA A 13 -25.41 -11.67 -24.54
C ALA A 13 -24.55 -10.40 -24.42
N LEU A 14 -25.16 -9.22 -24.51
CA LEU A 14 -24.47 -7.94 -24.34
C LEU A 14 -23.91 -7.77 -22.92
N VAL A 15 -24.66 -8.14 -21.89
CA VAL A 15 -24.22 -8.08 -20.50
C VAL A 15 -23.05 -9.04 -20.26
N SER A 16 -23.14 -10.28 -20.77
CA SER A 16 -22.09 -11.28 -20.61
C SER A 16 -20.75 -10.86 -21.21
N VAL A 17 -20.77 -10.14 -22.34
CA VAL A 17 -19.55 -9.62 -22.98
C VAL A 17 -18.97 -8.42 -22.22
N SER A 18 -19.78 -7.67 -21.46
CA SER A 18 -19.36 -6.43 -20.80
C SER A 18 -18.74 -6.64 -19.42
N LEU A 19 -19.07 -7.74 -18.73
CA LEU A 19 -18.59 -8.02 -17.36
C LEU A 19 -17.05 -8.09 -17.22
N PRO A 20 -16.29 -8.75 -18.11
CA PRO A 20 -14.84 -8.89 -17.94
C PRO A 20 -14.09 -7.55 -17.94
N VAL A 21 -14.58 -6.58 -18.72
CA VAL A 21 -13.96 -5.26 -18.82
C VAL A 21 -14.11 -4.47 -17.53
N ILE A 22 -15.23 -4.65 -16.81
CA ILE A 22 -15.47 -3.96 -15.54
C ILE A 22 -14.52 -4.49 -14.46
N ASP A 23 -14.31 -5.80 -14.42
CA ASP A 23 -13.40 -6.43 -13.47
C ASP A 23 -11.94 -5.98 -13.66
N ASP A 24 -11.48 -5.88 -14.91
CA ASP A 24 -10.13 -5.39 -15.22
C ASP A 24 -9.93 -3.93 -14.83
N VAL A 25 -10.90 -3.07 -15.17
CA VAL A 25 -10.85 -1.64 -14.81
C VAL A 25 -10.87 -1.42 -13.30
N ALA A 26 -11.65 -2.23 -12.57
CA ALA A 26 -11.70 -2.18 -11.11
C ALA A 26 -10.35 -2.58 -10.49
N ALA A 27 -9.67 -3.57 -11.05
CA ALA A 27 -8.37 -4.02 -10.59
C ALA A 27 -7.26 -2.98 -10.86
N ASP A 28 -7.26 -2.37 -12.05
CA ASP A 28 -6.29 -1.31 -12.40
C ASP A 28 -6.46 -0.07 -11.52
N ARG A 29 -7.71 0.32 -11.26
CA ARG A 29 -8.00 1.45 -10.39
C ARG A 29 -7.47 1.20 -8.97
N SER A 30 -7.77 0.04 -8.39
CA SER A 30 -7.26 -0.34 -7.08
C SER A 30 -5.74 -0.40 -7.03
N GLN A 31 -5.10 -0.92 -8.07
CA GLN A 31 -3.64 -0.98 -8.16
C GLN A 31 -3.02 0.43 -8.18
N GLN A 32 -3.58 1.34 -8.98
CA GLN A 32 -3.09 2.71 -9.09
C GLN A 32 -3.31 3.50 -7.79
N THR A 33 -4.44 3.31 -7.11
CA THR A 33 -4.67 3.86 -5.77
C THR A 33 -3.63 3.35 -4.78
N LEU A 34 -3.44 2.03 -4.69
CA LEU A 34 -2.49 1.43 -3.76
C LEU A 34 -1.05 1.90 -4.03
N GLU A 35 -0.64 2.02 -5.29
CA GLU A 35 0.69 2.52 -5.67
C GLU A 35 0.90 3.99 -5.25
N THR A 36 -0.16 4.81 -5.34
CA THR A 36 -0.13 6.21 -4.90
C THR A 36 0.03 6.31 -3.39
N GLU A 37 -0.72 5.51 -2.63
CA GLU A 37 -0.65 5.46 -1.17
C GLU A 37 0.71 4.96 -0.68
N LEU A 38 1.23 3.88 -1.26
CA LEU A 38 2.56 3.35 -0.92
C LEU A 38 3.69 4.32 -1.28
N SER A 39 3.51 5.10 -2.36
CA SER A 39 4.45 6.17 -2.72
C SER A 39 4.52 7.28 -1.68
N GLN A 40 3.42 7.57 -0.95
CA GLN A 40 3.46 8.53 0.16
C GLN A 40 4.31 8.02 1.33
N ILE A 41 4.26 6.72 1.62
CA ILE A 41 5.13 6.09 2.64
C ILE A 41 6.59 6.22 2.22
N ARG A 42 6.93 5.82 0.98
CA ARG A 42 8.30 5.92 0.45
C ARG A 42 8.84 7.33 0.62
N ASN A 43 8.11 8.32 0.07
CA ASN A 43 8.57 9.70 0.07
C ASN A 43 8.68 10.25 1.50
N SER A 44 7.78 9.87 2.40
CA SER A 44 7.83 10.28 3.81
C SER A 44 8.99 9.64 4.55
N ALA A 45 9.28 8.35 4.31
CA ALA A 45 10.39 7.64 4.92
C ALA A 45 11.74 8.17 4.42
N GLU A 46 11.88 8.37 3.11
CA GLU A 46 13.09 8.95 2.50
C GLU A 46 13.33 10.38 3.02
N SER A 47 12.31 11.23 3.03
CA SER A 47 12.37 12.59 3.60
C SER A 47 12.76 12.57 5.08
N LEU A 48 12.16 11.70 5.91
CA LEU A 48 12.54 11.55 7.32
C LEU A 48 14.00 11.08 7.49
N SER A 49 14.45 10.15 6.65
CA SER A 49 15.81 9.61 6.73
C SER A 49 16.89 10.59 6.25
N HIS A 50 16.55 11.47 5.30
CA HIS A 50 17.48 12.34 4.60
C HIS A 50 17.46 13.79 5.09
N GLU A 51 16.27 14.36 5.33
CA GLU A 51 16.11 15.79 5.64
C GLU A 51 16.14 16.10 7.15
N GLU A 52 15.66 15.18 7.99
CA GLU A 52 15.57 15.38 9.45
C GLU A 52 16.89 15.03 10.20
N GLU A 53 17.98 14.83 9.45
CA GLU A 53 19.35 14.64 9.96
C GLU A 53 19.82 15.75 10.92
N ASN A 54 19.18 16.93 10.87
CA ASN A 54 19.57 18.11 11.67
C ASN A 54 18.83 18.27 13.01
N ALA A 55 17.90 17.37 13.36
CA ALA A 55 17.26 17.39 14.66
C ALA A 55 18.25 16.94 15.75
N ARG A 56 18.94 17.91 16.37
CA ARG A 56 19.84 17.72 17.52
C ARG A 56 19.25 16.71 18.51
N ALA A 57 20.09 15.78 18.98
CA ALA A 57 19.83 14.64 19.87
C ALA A 57 19.10 14.89 21.21
N ASN A 58 18.49 16.06 21.42
CA ASN A 58 17.77 16.45 22.65
C ASN A 58 16.34 16.96 22.39
N THR A 59 15.82 16.85 21.15
CA THR A 59 14.43 17.16 20.81
C THR A 59 13.77 15.86 20.34
N SER A 60 12.51 15.60 20.74
CA SER A 60 11.76 14.39 20.35
C SER A 60 12.03 13.98 18.90
N ASN A 61 12.23 12.68 18.68
CA ASN A 61 12.41 12.10 17.36
C ASN A 61 11.36 12.63 16.36
N PRO A 62 11.75 12.95 15.11
CA PRO A 62 10.82 13.42 14.11
C PRO A 62 9.80 12.30 13.80
N ARG A 63 8.52 12.68 13.84
CA ARG A 63 7.38 11.79 13.60
C ARG A 63 6.51 12.34 12.48
N ARG A 64 6.08 11.49 11.56
CA ARG A 64 5.03 11.80 10.58
C ARG A 64 3.89 10.80 10.71
N ILE A 65 2.67 11.31 10.63
CA ILE A 65 1.47 10.48 10.55
C ILE A 65 1.10 10.40 9.07
N VAL A 66 0.99 9.19 8.54
CA VAL A 66 0.55 8.90 7.18
C VAL A 66 -0.75 8.12 7.28
N GLU A 67 -1.79 8.61 6.59
CA GLU A 67 -3.04 7.90 6.42
C GLU A 67 -2.97 7.14 5.10
N LEU A 68 -3.24 5.84 5.14
CA LEU A 68 -3.30 4.98 3.97
C LEU A 68 -4.74 4.53 3.74
N ASP A 69 -5.23 4.74 2.52
CA ASP A 69 -6.54 4.27 2.09
C ASP A 69 -6.38 2.92 1.35
N PHE A 70 -6.82 1.83 1.98
CA PHE A 70 -6.84 0.53 1.31
C PHE A 70 -8.19 0.36 0.61
N PRO A 71 -8.20 0.11 -0.71
CA PRO A 71 -9.46 0.01 -1.44
C PRO A 71 -10.27 -1.20 -0.96
N ASP A 72 -11.49 -0.94 -0.50
CA ASP A 72 -12.46 -1.97 -0.12
C ASP A 72 -13.02 -2.67 -1.36
N ALA A 73 -13.54 -3.89 -1.16
CA ALA A 73 -14.23 -4.61 -2.20
C ALA A 73 -15.52 -3.87 -2.61
N SER A 74 -15.59 -3.37 -3.83
CA SER A 74 -16.78 -2.71 -4.39
C SER A 74 -17.01 -3.09 -5.85
N PHE A 75 -18.08 -2.57 -6.46
CA PHE A 75 -18.33 -2.75 -7.89
C PHE A 75 -17.26 -2.13 -8.79
N THR A 76 -16.47 -1.19 -8.28
CA THR A 76 -15.48 -0.43 -9.05
C THR A 76 -14.06 -0.53 -8.48
N THR A 77 -13.87 -1.27 -7.39
CA THR A 77 -12.58 -1.49 -6.73
C THR A 77 -12.44 -2.94 -6.30
N LYS A 78 -11.24 -3.50 -6.49
CA LYS A 78 -10.86 -4.81 -5.96
C LYS A 78 -10.10 -4.66 -4.65
N PRO A 79 -10.28 -5.58 -3.69
CA PRO A 79 -9.57 -5.56 -2.43
C PRO A 79 -8.08 -5.86 -2.62
N VAL A 80 -7.28 -5.39 -1.66
CA VAL A 80 -5.85 -5.70 -1.58
C VAL A 80 -5.67 -7.14 -1.07
N GLU A 81 -4.96 -7.95 -1.83
CA GLU A 81 -4.68 -9.34 -1.47
C GLU A 81 -3.51 -9.44 -0.48
N THR A 82 -2.46 -8.65 -0.72
CA THR A 82 -1.31 -8.56 0.19
C THR A 82 -0.69 -7.17 0.10
N ALA A 83 -0.21 -6.65 1.22
CA ALA A 83 0.65 -5.47 1.28
C ALA A 83 1.60 -5.63 2.46
N ARG A 84 2.89 -5.76 2.20
CA ARG A 84 3.92 -6.11 3.19
C ARG A 84 5.17 -5.27 3.01
N ILE A 85 5.70 -4.79 4.12
CA ILE A 85 6.98 -4.08 4.20
C ILE A 85 8.02 -5.03 4.80
N THR A 86 9.11 -5.25 4.06
CA THR A 86 10.23 -6.09 4.49
C THR A 86 11.50 -5.24 4.55
N PRO A 87 12.02 -4.94 5.75
CA PRO A 87 13.27 -4.20 5.88
C PRO A 87 14.46 -5.04 5.40
N ASN A 88 15.41 -4.39 4.73
CA ASN A 88 16.70 -4.98 4.36
C ASN A 88 17.81 -4.16 5.04
N HIS A 89 18.11 -4.54 6.28
CA HIS A 89 19.08 -3.87 7.14
C HIS A 89 20.49 -3.85 6.55
N ASP A 90 20.90 -4.93 5.87
CA ASP A 90 22.24 -5.04 5.28
C ASP A 90 22.44 -4.06 4.11
N ALA A 91 21.38 -3.83 3.32
CA ALA A 91 21.41 -2.93 2.18
C ALA A 91 20.98 -1.50 2.52
N GLY A 92 20.51 -1.23 3.75
CA GLY A 92 19.96 0.07 4.13
C GLY A 92 18.66 0.46 3.40
N THR A 93 17.95 -0.51 2.83
CA THR A 93 16.76 -0.30 1.99
C THR A 93 15.57 -1.08 2.53
N THR A 94 14.39 -0.80 2.00
CA THR A 94 13.17 -1.56 2.33
C THR A 94 12.45 -1.99 1.08
N ARG A 95 11.92 -3.20 1.10
CA ARG A 95 11.07 -3.73 0.03
C ARG A 95 9.62 -3.75 0.45
N ILE A 96 8.79 -3.05 -0.31
CA ILE A 96 7.34 -3.11 -0.19
C ILE A 96 6.83 -4.07 -1.28
N THR A 97 6.12 -5.11 -0.89
CA THR A 97 5.50 -6.10 -1.79
C THR A 97 4.00 -6.00 -1.66
N TYR A 98 3.28 -5.85 -2.77
CA TYR A 98 1.84 -5.66 -2.77
C TYR A 98 1.15 -6.36 -3.95
N ALA A 99 -0.10 -6.76 -3.76
CA ALA A 99 -0.95 -7.33 -4.81
C ALA A 99 -2.41 -6.97 -4.59
N VAL A 100 -3.14 -6.79 -5.69
CA VAL A 100 -4.59 -6.60 -5.73
C VAL A 100 -5.21 -7.83 -6.37
N VAL A 101 -6.39 -8.24 -5.90
CA VAL A 101 -7.09 -9.41 -6.46
C VAL A 101 -7.28 -9.25 -7.96
N GLY A 102 -6.80 -10.23 -8.74
CA GLY A 102 -6.85 -10.22 -10.20
C GLY A 102 -5.66 -9.55 -10.89
N ARG A 103 -4.61 -9.17 -10.13
CA ARG A 103 -3.36 -8.61 -10.65
C ARG A 103 -2.14 -9.36 -10.10
N THR A 104 -1.03 -9.25 -10.82
CA THR A 104 0.25 -9.83 -10.41
C THR A 104 0.83 -9.06 -9.22
N THR A 105 1.58 -9.75 -8.36
CA THR A 105 2.33 -9.13 -7.28
C THR A 105 3.35 -8.12 -7.82
N SER A 106 3.29 -6.90 -7.30
CA SER A 106 4.21 -5.80 -7.59
C SER A 106 5.14 -5.55 -6.41
N GLN A 107 6.29 -4.94 -6.69
CA GLN A 107 7.31 -4.64 -5.70
C GLN A 107 7.82 -3.22 -5.89
N MET A 108 8.16 -2.59 -4.78
CA MET A 108 8.67 -1.24 -4.70
C MET A 108 9.81 -1.19 -3.69
N THR A 109 10.88 -0.49 -4.04
CA THR A 109 12.02 -0.27 -3.13
C THR A 109 11.95 1.13 -2.56
N VAL A 110 12.33 1.25 -1.29
CA VAL A 110 12.46 2.52 -0.55
C VAL A 110 13.92 2.65 -0.13
N ASP A 111 14.53 3.79 -0.39
CA ASP A 111 15.93 4.08 -0.04
C ASP A 111 16.10 4.52 1.42
N ALA A 112 15.39 3.83 2.31
CA ALA A 112 15.45 3.95 3.76
C ALA A 112 15.06 2.62 4.41
N VAL A 113 15.59 2.34 5.60
CA VAL A 113 15.15 1.19 6.40
C VAL A 113 13.85 1.56 7.12
N VAL A 114 12.74 0.95 6.72
CA VAL A 114 11.41 1.08 7.33
C VAL A 114 11.05 -0.28 7.91
N ALA A 115 10.91 -0.33 9.22
CA ALA A 115 10.66 -1.58 9.93
C ALA A 115 9.50 -1.42 10.92
N GLY A 116 8.86 -2.52 11.26
CA GLY A 116 7.88 -2.55 12.33
C GLY A 116 8.51 -2.53 13.71
N PRO A 117 7.69 -2.76 14.76
CA PRO A 117 8.19 -3.12 16.07
C PRO A 117 9.22 -4.25 15.97
N ASP A 118 10.26 -4.19 16.81
CA ASP A 118 11.34 -5.18 16.87
C ASP A 118 12.11 -5.37 15.54
N ASN A 119 12.19 -4.32 14.71
CA ASN A 119 12.81 -4.34 13.38
C ASN A 119 12.21 -5.37 12.41
N GLY A 120 10.96 -5.77 12.66
CA GLY A 120 10.28 -6.82 11.91
C GLY A 120 9.62 -6.34 10.62
N THR A 121 9.16 -7.32 9.85
CA THR A 121 8.26 -7.13 8.71
C THR A 121 6.90 -6.60 9.19
N VAL A 122 6.30 -5.65 8.45
CA VAL A 122 4.96 -5.14 8.75
C VAL A 122 3.99 -5.55 7.64
N GLU A 123 2.84 -6.06 8.04
CA GLU A 123 1.70 -6.23 7.14
C GLU A 123 0.82 -4.97 7.20
N LEU A 124 0.65 -4.35 6.05
CA LEU A 124 -0.19 -3.16 5.87
C LEU A 124 -1.66 -3.53 5.56
N GLY A 125 -1.89 -4.76 5.08
CA GLY A 125 -3.13 -5.22 4.46
C GLY A 125 -4.36 -5.28 5.36
N GLY A 126 -5.56 -5.32 4.75
CA GLY A 126 -6.92 -5.34 5.34
C GLY A 126 -7.85 -4.30 4.70
N ASP A 127 -9.07 -4.16 5.22
CA ASP A 127 -10.22 -3.71 4.42
C ASP A 127 -10.76 -2.32 4.75
N GLU A 128 -9.91 -1.37 5.20
CA GLU A 128 -10.34 0.02 5.51
C GLU A 128 -9.15 1.00 5.57
N LYS A 129 -9.45 2.31 5.58
CA LYS A 129 -8.52 3.40 5.91
C LYS A 129 -7.78 3.16 7.22
N ARG A 130 -6.44 3.28 7.18
CA ARG A 130 -5.60 3.11 8.36
C ARG A 130 -4.52 4.16 8.46
N ARG A 131 -4.36 4.67 9.68
CA ARG A 131 -3.31 5.63 10.02
C ARG A 131 -2.11 4.90 10.57
N PHE A 132 -0.94 5.28 10.10
CA PHE A 132 0.35 4.80 10.56
C PHE A 132 1.21 5.99 11.01
N VAL A 133 2.01 5.77 12.04
CA VAL A 133 3.04 6.70 12.49
C VAL A 133 4.37 6.18 12.00
N LEU A 134 5.12 7.03 11.31
CA LEU A 134 6.52 6.84 11.00
C LEU A 134 7.32 7.67 12.01
N GLU A 135 8.18 7.00 12.76
CA GLU A 135 9.07 7.63 13.72
C GLU A 135 10.52 7.28 13.36
N LEU A 136 11.39 8.27 13.23
CA LEU A 136 12.80 8.00 13.05
C LEU A 136 13.40 7.53 14.39
N THR A 137 13.91 6.31 14.42
CA THR A 137 14.58 5.71 15.57
C THR A 137 15.95 5.17 15.17
N HIS A 138 16.70 4.70 16.15
CA HIS A 138 17.96 4.00 15.94
C HIS A 138 17.81 2.56 16.44
N ASP A 139 18.32 1.61 15.66
CA ASP A 139 18.46 0.23 16.11
C ASP A 139 19.56 0.09 17.17
N SER A 140 19.62 -1.08 17.81
CA SER A 140 20.69 -1.59 18.69
C SER A 140 22.10 -1.40 18.11
N ALA A 141 22.24 -1.46 16.78
CA ALA A 141 23.49 -1.19 16.06
C ALA A 141 23.76 0.31 15.80
N ASN A 142 22.92 1.20 16.33
CA ASN A 142 22.90 2.63 16.07
C ASN A 142 22.67 3.00 14.58
N ASN A 143 22.07 2.10 13.82
CA ASN A 143 21.65 2.34 12.44
C ASN A 143 20.30 3.05 12.40
N ARG A 144 20.10 3.91 11.40
CA ARG A 144 18.86 4.67 11.21
C ARG A 144 17.75 3.73 10.77
N VAL A 145 16.64 3.71 11.50
CA VAL A 145 15.46 2.92 11.17
C VAL A 145 14.24 3.81 11.33
N VAL A 146 13.38 3.85 10.32
CA VAL A 146 12.05 4.45 10.40
C VAL A 146 11.11 3.39 10.93
N GLU A 147 10.72 3.51 12.20
CA GLU A 147 9.78 2.60 12.81
C GLU A 147 8.36 2.96 12.36
N LEU A 148 7.68 1.98 11.77
CA LEU A 148 6.29 2.07 11.35
C LEU A 148 5.40 1.42 12.41
N ARG A 149 4.53 2.23 13.03
CA ARG A 149 3.53 1.75 13.99
C ARG A 149 2.12 2.11 13.56
N ARG A 150 1.15 1.27 13.91
CA ARG A 150 -0.27 1.58 13.71
C ARG A 150 -0.69 2.69 14.69
N TYR A 151 -1.37 3.71 14.17
CA TYR A 151 -2.00 4.75 15.00
C TYR A 151 -3.38 4.25 15.42
N ASN A 152 -3.53 3.91 16.71
CA ASN A 152 -4.82 3.55 17.31
C ASN A 152 -5.66 4.81 17.57
#